data_AF-A0A962SRL4-F1
#
_entry.id   AF-A0A962SRL4-F1
#
_cell.length_a   1.000
_cell.length_b   1.000
_cell.length_c   1.000
_cell.angle_alpha   90.00
_cell.angle_beta   90.00
_cell.angle_gamma   90.00
#
_symmetry.space_group_name_H-M   'P 1'
#
loop_
_entity.id
_entity.type
_entity.pdbx_description
1 polymer ?
#
loop_
_entity_poly.entity_id
_entity_poly.type
_entity_poly.pdbx_seq_one_letter_code
_entity_poly.pdbx_strand_id
1 'polypeptide(L)'
;MYRCENIGYALAAQGHDVTFAHLTRLEWPTVPQVALFHRPMASYRLWQALRWLRRRGVVILADFDDLIMDEAATGFSPGVMNGQVSRSVTRIRFTRHRWALNWFDGITVSTRPLAERVRRLSAAEQVRVIPNCVHRDWRRLQQQPS
;
A
#
# COMPACT_ATOMS: atom_id res chain seq x y z
N MET A 1 4.15 -10.25 -7.24
CA MET A 1 3.36 -10.81 -6.13
C MET A 1 3.36 -9.80 -5.01
N TYR A 2 2.20 -9.23 -4.74
CA TYR A 2 2.04 -8.19 -3.73
C TYR A 2 1.12 -8.68 -2.61
N ARG A 3 1.42 -8.31 -1.37
CA ARG A 3 0.61 -8.69 -0.19
C ARG A 3 -0.88 -8.32 -0.35
N CYS A 4 -1.16 -7.20 -1.02
CA CYS A 4 -2.54 -6.78 -1.30
C CYS A 4 -3.32 -7.78 -2.16
N GLU A 5 -2.64 -8.61 -2.97
CA GLU A 5 -3.27 -9.69 -3.76
C GLU A 5 -3.85 -10.75 -2.83
N ASN A 6 -3.15 -11.13 -1.76
CA ASN A 6 -3.67 -12.08 -0.75
C ASN A 6 -4.94 -11.55 -0.08
N ILE A 7 -4.98 -10.25 0.24
CA ILE A 7 -6.16 -9.61 0.82
C ILE A 7 -7.32 -9.70 -0.19
N GLY A 8 -7.09 -9.34 -1.44
CA GLY A 8 -8.10 -9.44 -2.49
C GLY A 8 -8.58 -10.87 -2.73
N TYR A 9 -7.69 -11.87 -2.77
CA TYR A 9 -8.08 -13.27 -2.92
C TYR A 9 -8.88 -13.80 -1.72
N ALA A 10 -8.56 -13.37 -0.50
CA ALA A 10 -9.32 -13.74 0.69
C ALA A 10 -10.74 -13.13 0.66
N LEU A 11 -10.86 -11.87 0.22
CA LEU A 11 -12.16 -11.20 0.04
C LEU A 11 -12.99 -11.88 -1.06
N ALA A 12 -12.37 -12.21 -2.19
CA ALA A 12 -13.04 -12.94 -3.27
C ALA A 12 -13.53 -14.31 -2.81
N ALA A 13 -12.75 -15.03 -2.01
CA ALA A 13 -13.15 -16.31 -1.42
C ALA A 13 -14.34 -16.19 -0.44
N GLN A 14 -14.58 -15.00 0.11
CA GLN A 14 -15.74 -14.68 0.95
C GLN A 14 -16.95 -14.18 0.13
N GLY A 15 -16.85 -14.15 -1.20
CA GLY A 15 -17.93 -13.75 -2.11
C GLY A 15 -17.96 -12.26 -2.46
N HIS A 16 -16.92 -11.49 -2.14
CA HIS A 16 -16.81 -10.10 -2.57
C HIS A 16 -16.33 -9.99 -4.01
N ASP A 17 -16.82 -8.99 -4.75
CA ASP A 17 -16.28 -8.62 -6.04
C ASP A 17 -14.95 -7.86 -5.86
N VAL A 18 -13.89 -8.35 -6.51
CA VAL A 18 -12.53 -7.85 -6.34
C VAL A 18 -11.90 -7.61 -7.70
N THR A 19 -11.56 -6.35 -7.95
CA THR A 19 -10.79 -5.95 -9.13
C THR A 19 -9.39 -5.50 -8.73
N PHE A 20 -8.37 -6.06 -9.39
CA PHE A 20 -7.00 -5.59 -9.28
C PHE A 20 -6.68 -4.64 -10.45
N ALA A 21 -6.27 -3.42 -10.14
CA ALA A 21 -5.91 -2.44 -11.14
C ALA A 21 -4.67 -1.64 -10.72
N HIS A 22 -3.90 -1.19 -11.71
CA HIS A 22 -2.80 -0.27 -11.48
C HIS A 22 -3.29 1.18 -11.65
N LEU A 23 -2.80 2.11 -10.82
CA LEU A 23 -3.20 3.52 -10.86
C LEU A 23 -2.99 4.18 -12.24
N THR A 24 -2.05 3.68 -13.04
CA THR A 24 -1.82 4.18 -14.40
C THR A 24 -2.80 3.68 -15.45
N ARG A 25 -3.51 2.58 -15.17
CA ARG A 25 -4.46 1.91 -16.07
C ARG A 25 -5.84 1.81 -15.41
N LEU A 26 -6.19 2.84 -14.67
CA LEU A 26 -7.35 2.85 -13.81
C LEU A 26 -8.61 3.07 -14.66
N GLU A 27 -9.18 1.97 -15.13
CA GLU A 27 -10.55 1.94 -15.65
C GLU A 27 -11.45 1.49 -14.51
N TRP A 28 -12.52 2.26 -14.27
CA TRP A 28 -13.51 1.94 -13.26
C TRP A 28 -14.76 1.41 -13.96
N PRO A 29 -14.83 0.10 -14.29
CA PRO A 29 -16.01 -0.46 -14.93
C PRO A 29 -17.25 -0.27 -14.03
N THR A 30 -17.03 -0.31 -12.71
CA THR A 30 -18.01 0.01 -11.68
C THR A 30 -17.34 0.84 -10.58
N VAL A 31 -18.14 1.57 -9.80
CA VAL A 31 -17.66 2.31 -8.63
C VAL A 31 -17.55 1.33 -7.46
N PRO A 32 -16.35 1.10 -6.89
CA PRO A 32 -16.20 0.19 -5.77
C PRO A 32 -16.75 0.79 -4.47
N GLN A 33 -17.11 -0.04 -3.50
CA GLN A 33 -17.46 0.41 -2.16
C GLN A 33 -16.22 0.72 -1.32
N VAL A 34 -15.14 -0.01 -1.55
CA VAL A 34 -13.85 0.12 -0.86
C VAL A 34 -12.72 0.09 -1.89
N ALA A 35 -11.75 0.99 -1.75
CA ALA A 35 -10.54 1.00 -2.56
C ALA A 35 -9.29 0.90 -1.66
N LEU A 36 -8.46 -0.12 -1.87
CA LEU A 36 -7.22 -0.35 -1.13
C LEU A 36 -6.00 -0.03 -2.00
N PHE A 37 -5.19 0.94 -1.59
CA PHE A 37 -3.99 1.34 -2.30
C PHE A 37 -2.75 0.75 -1.62
N HIS A 38 -1.98 -0.06 -2.35
CA HIS A 38 -0.74 -0.63 -1.85
C HIS A 38 0.44 0.35 -2.03
N ARG A 39 1.21 0.57 -0.95
CA ARG A 39 2.37 1.48 -0.87
C ARG A 39 2.12 2.85 -1.54
N PRO A 40 1.03 3.56 -1.21
CA PRO A 40 0.71 4.81 -1.89
C PRO A 40 1.79 5.85 -1.68
N MET A 41 2.08 6.62 -2.72
CA MET A 41 3.01 7.73 -2.71
C MET A 41 2.30 9.00 -3.18
N ALA A 42 2.47 10.10 -2.45
CA ALA A 42 1.85 11.38 -2.78
C ALA A 42 2.21 11.80 -4.21
N SER A 43 1.18 11.98 -5.02
CA SER A 43 1.30 12.43 -6.42
C SER A 43 -0.01 13.10 -6.82
N TYR A 44 0.06 13.97 -7.82
CA TYR A 44 -1.13 14.61 -8.37
C TYR A 44 -2.16 13.58 -8.86
N ARG A 45 -1.67 12.52 -9.53
CA ARG A 45 -2.53 11.43 -10.02
C ARG A 45 -3.25 10.69 -8.90
N LEU A 46 -2.53 10.34 -7.82
CA LEU A 46 -3.15 9.74 -6.64
C LEU A 46 -4.20 10.69 -6.06
N TRP A 47 -3.85 11.95 -5.86
CA TRP A 47 -4.78 12.96 -5.32
C TRP A 47 -6.07 13.08 -6.15
N GLN A 48 -5.96 13.11 -7.49
CA GLN A 48 -7.12 13.13 -8.38
C GLN A 48 -7.99 11.87 -8.24
N ALA A 49 -7.37 10.69 -8.19
CA ALA A 49 -8.09 9.42 -8.03
C ALA A 49 -8.83 9.39 -6.68
N LEU A 50 -8.16 9.75 -5.59
CA LEU A 50 -8.77 9.82 -4.26
C LEU A 50 -9.94 10.80 -4.23
N ARG A 51 -9.80 11.97 -4.87
CA ARG A 51 -10.89 12.96 -4.95
C ARG A 51 -12.08 12.45 -5.75
N TRP A 52 -11.85 11.71 -6.83
CA TRP A 52 -12.91 11.11 -7.64
C TRP A 52 -13.67 10.02 -6.86
N LEU A 53 -12.96 9.19 -6.10
CA LEU A 53 -13.51 8.13 -5.25
C LEU A 53 -14.31 8.71 -4.06
N ARG A 54 -13.76 9.69 -3.34
CA ARG A 54 -14.45 10.33 -2.19
C ARG A 54 -15.79 10.94 -2.58
N ARG A 55 -15.87 11.58 -3.75
CA ARG A 55 -17.12 12.16 -4.27
C ARG A 55 -18.22 11.13 -4.52
N ARG A 56 -17.87 9.84 -4.54
CA ARG A 56 -18.80 8.73 -4.75
C ARG A 56 -19.04 7.92 -3.47
N GLY A 57 -18.58 8.42 -2.32
CA GLY A 57 -18.76 7.75 -1.04
C GLY A 57 -17.92 6.48 -0.86
N VAL A 58 -16.85 6.29 -1.66
CA VAL A 58 -15.96 5.13 -1.53
C VAL A 58 -15.10 5.27 -0.28
N VAL A 59 -14.99 4.21 0.50
CA VAL A 59 -14.02 4.10 1.62
C VAL A 59 -12.64 3.83 1.06
N ILE A 60 -11.66 4.66 1.40
CA ILE A 60 -10.32 4.61 0.82
C ILE A 60 -9.31 4.21 1.88
N LEU A 61 -8.63 3.10 1.64
CA LEU A 61 -7.66 2.51 2.55
C LEU A 61 -6.26 2.52 1.92
N ALA A 62 -5.24 2.65 2.77
CA ALA A 62 -3.85 2.42 2.39
C ALA A 62 -3.32 1.11 2.98
N ASP A 63 -2.40 0.46 2.27
CA ASP A 63 -1.72 -0.75 2.69
C ASP A 63 -0.20 -0.55 2.63
N PHE A 64 0.50 -0.84 3.73
CA PHE A 64 1.97 -0.79 3.80
C PHE A 64 2.54 -2.04 4.46
N ASP A 65 3.56 -2.62 3.85
CA ASP A 65 4.26 -3.80 4.34
C ASP A 65 5.68 -3.50 4.83
N ASP A 66 6.28 -2.40 4.37
CA ASP A 66 7.63 -1.95 4.73
C ASP A 66 7.64 -0.53 5.34
N LEU A 67 8.72 -0.19 6.04
CA LEU A 67 8.94 1.12 6.66
C LEU A 67 9.43 2.18 5.66
N ILE A 68 8.67 2.41 4.59
CA ILE A 68 9.02 3.32 3.49
C ILE A 68 8.52 4.77 3.69
N MET A 69 7.94 5.06 4.85
CA MET A 69 7.39 6.37 5.20
C MET A 69 8.21 7.10 6.27
N ASP A 70 9.31 6.51 6.74
CA ASP A 70 10.15 7.03 7.81
C ASP A 70 11.52 7.51 7.30
N GLU A 71 11.67 8.82 7.11
CA GLU A 71 12.91 9.42 6.60
C GLU A 71 14.16 9.06 7.42
N ALA A 72 14.02 8.80 8.72
CA ALA A 72 15.14 8.38 9.57
C ALA A 72 15.68 7.00 9.16
N ALA A 73 14.83 6.15 8.56
CA ALA A 73 15.19 4.81 8.10
C ALA A 73 15.81 4.79 6.68
N THR A 74 15.93 5.95 6.01
CA THR A 74 16.42 6.03 4.60
C THR A 74 17.80 5.39 4.39
N GLY A 75 18.68 5.45 5.39
CA GLY A 75 20.02 4.83 5.32
C GLY A 75 19.99 3.30 5.30
N PHE A 76 18.92 2.70 5.80
CA PHE A 76 18.73 1.25 5.85
C PHE A 76 17.87 0.72 4.69
N SER A 77 17.52 1.59 3.74
CA SER A 77 16.86 1.16 2.49
C SER A 77 17.81 0.24 1.71
N PRO A 78 17.36 -0.94 1.25
CA PRO A 78 18.20 -1.86 0.49
C PRO A 78 18.87 -1.21 -0.72
N GLY A 79 18.14 -0.34 -1.43
CA GLY A 79 18.69 0.36 -2.59
C GLY A 79 19.77 1.39 -2.24
N VAL A 80 19.74 1.96 -1.03
CA VAL A 80 20.81 2.85 -0.54
C VAL A 80 22.00 2.02 -0.09
N MET A 81 21.77 0.94 0.67
CA MET A 81 22.82 0.04 1.16
C MET A 81 23.57 -0.62 0.01
N ASN A 82 22.88 -0.97 -1.07
CA ASN A 82 23.45 -1.59 -2.26
C ASN A 82 23.99 -0.58 -3.28
N GLY A 83 23.99 0.73 -2.97
CA GLY A 83 24.48 1.78 -3.87
C GLY A 83 23.65 1.99 -5.16
N GLN A 84 22.44 1.43 -5.24
CA GLN A 84 21.57 1.47 -6.42
C GLN A 84 20.81 2.80 -6.54
N VAL A 85 20.51 3.45 -5.42
CA VAL A 85 19.84 4.76 -5.36
C VAL A 85 20.48 5.64 -4.32
N SER A 86 20.53 6.95 -4.59
CA SER A 86 21.08 7.90 -3.62
C SER A 86 20.15 8.04 -2.41
N ARG A 87 20.76 8.32 -1.24
CA ARG A 87 20.02 8.61 -0.01
C ARG A 87 19.04 9.77 -0.18
N SER A 88 19.44 10.81 -0.93
CA SER A 88 18.60 11.98 -1.22
C SER A 88 17.34 11.61 -2.00
N VAL A 89 17.47 10.77 -3.03
CA VAL A 89 16.31 10.28 -3.81
C VAL A 89 15.39 9.42 -2.95
N THR A 90 15.94 8.50 -2.16
CA THR A 90 15.17 7.66 -1.23
C THR A 90 14.43 8.50 -0.20
N ARG A 91 15.08 9.53 0.34
CA ARG A 91 14.45 10.47 1.27
C ARG A 91 13.25 11.17 0.66
N ILE A 92 13.37 11.71 -0.55
CA ILE A 92 12.24 12.34 -1.26
C ILE A 92 11.08 11.35 -1.44
N ARG A 93 11.37 10.09 -1.81
CA ARG A 93 10.34 9.04 -1.92
C ARG A 93 9.65 8.80 -0.58
N PHE A 94 10.43 8.69 0.49
CA PHE A 94 9.89 8.45 1.83
C PHE A 94 9.03 9.60 2.33
N THR A 95 9.43 10.85 2.08
CA THR A 95 8.61 12.03 2.37
C THR A 95 7.27 11.97 1.63
N ARG A 96 7.27 11.56 0.36
CA ARG A 96 6.02 11.42 -0.41
C ARG A 96 5.12 10.29 0.10
N HIS A 97 5.69 9.17 0.55
CA HIS A 97 4.91 8.13 1.24
C HIS A 97 4.31 8.67 2.55
N ARG A 98 5.11 9.40 3.34
CA ARG A 98 4.66 10.02 4.58
C ARG A 98 3.50 10.99 4.35
N TRP A 99 3.58 11.85 3.34
CA TRP A 99 2.49 12.77 2.99
C TRP A 99 1.21 12.03 2.62
N ALA A 100 1.31 10.90 1.93
CA ALA A 100 0.17 10.10 1.53
C ALA A 100 -0.58 9.49 2.73
N LEU A 101 0.08 9.25 3.88
CA LEU A 101 -0.56 8.62 5.05
C LEU A 101 -1.85 9.33 5.49
N ASN A 102 -1.90 10.66 5.36
CA ASN A 102 -3.05 11.46 5.81
C ASN A 102 -4.14 11.62 4.74
N TRP A 103 -4.04 10.91 3.61
CA TRP A 103 -5.00 10.99 2.51
C TRP A 103 -6.05 9.88 2.51
N PHE A 104 -5.99 8.96 3.48
CA PHE A 104 -6.81 7.75 3.52
C PHE A 104 -7.69 7.74 4.78
N ASP A 105 -8.82 7.04 4.69
CA ASP A 105 -9.78 6.89 5.78
C ASP A 105 -9.30 5.84 6.81
N GLY A 106 -8.40 4.95 6.38
CA GLY A 106 -7.73 3.98 7.24
C GLY A 106 -6.44 3.44 6.62
N ILE A 107 -5.59 2.88 7.47
CA ILE A 107 -4.30 2.31 7.09
C ILE A 107 -4.21 0.88 7.62
N THR A 108 -3.73 -0.01 6.76
CA THR A 108 -3.41 -1.39 7.10
C THR A 108 -1.90 -1.60 6.99
N VAL A 109 -1.33 -2.36 7.93
CA VAL A 109 0.11 -2.64 7.97
C VAL A 109 0.42 -4.10 8.26
N SER A 110 1.60 -4.57 7.86
CA SER A 110 2.03 -5.97 8.03
C SER A 110 2.39 -6.35 9.47
N THR A 111 2.84 -5.41 10.31
CA THR A 111 3.36 -5.72 11.65
C THR A 111 2.98 -4.68 12.70
N ARG A 112 3.02 -5.07 13.99
CA ARG A 112 2.78 -4.16 15.12
C ARG A 112 3.80 -3.02 15.21
N PRO A 113 5.12 -3.24 15.07
CA PRO A 113 6.09 -2.15 15.08
C PRO A 113 5.85 -1.13 13.95
N LEU A 114 5.45 -1.61 12.77
CA LEU A 114 5.08 -0.74 11.66
C LEU A 114 3.83 0.10 12.00
N ALA A 115 2.82 -0.49 12.66
CA ALA A 115 1.62 0.24 13.09
C ALA A 115 1.97 1.36 14.08
N GLU A 116 2.79 1.06 15.08
CA GLU A 116 3.25 2.06 16.05
C GLU A 116 4.00 3.20 15.38
N ARG A 117 4.85 2.88 14.39
CA ARG A 117 5.58 3.91 13.65
C ARG A 117 4.65 4.76 12.79
N VAL A 118 3.69 4.15 12.09
CA VAL A 118 2.68 4.87 11.30
C VAL A 118 1.83 5.79 12.19
N ARG A 119 1.40 5.34 13.38
CA ARG A 119 0.67 6.17 14.34
C ARG A 119 1.48 7.36 14.84
N ARG A 120 2.80 7.24 14.96
CA ARG A 120 3.68 8.37 15.29
C ARG A 120 3.90 9.33 14.12
N LEU A 121 3.75 8.87 12.88
CA LEU A 121 4.05 9.64 11.67
C LEU A 121 2.82 10.26 11.01
N SER A 122 1.61 9.83 11.37
CA SER A 122 0.34 10.26 10.79
C SER A 122 -0.70 10.54 11.86
N ALA A 123 -1.68 11.38 11.53
CA ALA A 123 -2.86 11.61 12.37
C ALA A 123 -3.98 10.60 12.06
N ALA A 124 -3.67 9.51 11.35
CA ALA A 124 -4.66 8.52 10.95
C ALA A 124 -5.24 7.82 12.19
N GLU A 125 -6.54 7.98 12.40
CA GLU A 125 -7.25 7.41 13.56
C GLU A 125 -7.33 5.88 13.49
N GLN A 126 -7.35 5.32 12.28
CA GLN A 126 -7.57 3.89 12.04
C GLN A 126 -6.33 3.22 11.43
N VAL A 127 -5.46 2.68 12.28
CA VAL A 127 -4.31 1.85 11.86
C VAL A 127 -4.50 0.41 12.34
N ARG A 128 -4.68 -0.53 11.40
CA ARG A 128 -4.88 -1.97 11.67
C ARG A 128 -3.70 -2.81 11.21
N VAL A 129 -3.38 -3.86 11.96
CA VAL A 129 -2.35 -4.84 11.59
C VAL A 129 -3.02 -6.01 10.90
N ILE A 130 -2.59 -6.32 9.68
CA ILE A 130 -2.96 -7.52 8.93
C ILE A 130 -1.64 -8.24 8.61
N PRO A 131 -1.25 -9.29 9.33
CA PRO A 131 0.02 -9.97 9.12
C PRO A 131 0.24 -10.41 7.68
N ASN A 132 1.51 -10.42 7.23
CA ASN A 132 1.86 -11.08 5.98
C ASN A 132 1.52 -12.57 6.09
N CYS A 133 0.91 -13.10 5.03
CA CYS A 133 0.69 -14.53 4.87
C CYS A 133 1.38 -15.01 3.59
N VAL A 134 1.75 -16.29 3.58
CA VAL A 134 2.28 -16.94 2.38
C VAL A 134 1.23 -16.80 1.28
N HIS A 135 1.68 -16.41 0.08
CA HIS A 135 0.77 -16.23 -1.03
C HIS A 135 0.04 -17.54 -1.37
N ARG A 136 -1.25 -17.45 -1.68
CA ARG A 136 -2.09 -18.63 -1.93
C ARG A 136 -1.50 -19.54 -3.00
N ASP A 137 -0.91 -18.96 -4.04
CA ASP A 137 -0.28 -19.69 -5.15
C ASP A 137 1.21 -20.03 -4.94
N TRP A 138 1.75 -19.88 -3.73
CA TRP A 138 3.17 -20.16 -3.45
C TRP A 138 3.61 -21.57 -3.89
N ARG A 139 2.75 -22.58 -3.72
CA ARG A 139 3.05 -23.96 -4.16
C ARG A 139 3.06 -24.13 -5.67
N ARG A 140 2.28 -23.35 -6.43
CA ARG A 140 2.26 -23.42 -7.91
C ARG A 140 3.50 -22.79 -8.52
N LEU A 141 4.08 -21.77 -7.87
CA LEU A 141 5.27 -21.09 -8.37
C LEU A 141 6.57 -21.88 -8.18
N GLN A 142 6.59 -22.86 -7.27
CA GLN A 142 7.72 -23.80 -7.16
C GLN A 142 7.80 -24.82 -8.32
N GLN A 143 6.79 -24.87 -9.20
CA GLN A 143 6.70 -25.84 -10.29
C GLN A 143 7.01 -25.25 -11.68
N GLN A 144 7.47 -24.00 -11.78
CA GLN A 144 7.99 -23.46 -13.04
C GLN A 144 9.47 -23.84 -13.18
N PRO A 145 9.86 -24.70 -14.15
CA PRO A 145 11.26 -24.99 -14.41
C PRO A 145 11.97 -23.74 -14.95
N SER A 146 13.25 -23.62 -14.60
CA SER A 146 14.19 -22.58 -15.06
C SER A 146 14.44 -22.63 -16.56
#